data_AF-A0A945H7Y1-F1
#
_entry.id   AF-A0A945H7Y1-F1
#
_cell.length_a   1.000
_cell.length_b   1.000
_cell.length_c   1.000
_cell.angle_alpha   90.00
_cell.angle_beta   90.00
_cell.angle_gamma   90.00
#
_symmetry.space_group_name_H-M   'P 1'
#
loop_
_entity.id
_entity.type
_entity.pdbx_description
1 polymer ?
#
loop_
_entity_poly.entity_id
_entity_poly.type
_entity_poly.pdbx_seq_one_letter_code
_entity_poly.pdbx_strand_id
1 'polypeptide(L)'
;GSLCIASYDPHNGKRHWIVDGPTEQFVASMVYDGKYGFATGGYPERHTLAIRPDGKGNVTDTHIAWRTTRGAAYVPSPIISGHYLLMVADSGIASCFEARTGKRHWMERLPGGHSPSPVSADGLVYFVSDRGVTTIIRPSETFAVIAKNELGEPVSASPAISQGQIFLRTHQNLYCIGSKKN
;
A
#
# COMPACT_ATOMS: atom_id res chain seq x y z
N GLY A 1 6.27 3.69 19.57
CA GLY A 1 5.60 3.15 18.38
C GLY A 1 4.77 1.94 18.76
N SER A 2 4.04 1.33 17.83
CA SER A 2 3.15 0.19 18.10
C SER A 2 3.89 -1.12 18.45
N LEU A 3 5.20 -1.21 18.16
CA LEU A 3 6.15 -2.31 18.45
C LEU A 3 5.79 -3.70 17.91
N CYS A 4 4.54 -3.97 17.54
CA CYS A 4 4.05 -5.24 17.05
C CYS A 4 2.83 -5.05 16.12
N ILE A 5 2.53 -6.10 15.37
CA ILE A 5 1.26 -6.31 14.66
C ILE A 5 0.47 -7.36 15.43
N ALA A 6 -0.82 -7.13 15.63
CA ALA A 6 -1.66 -8.04 16.39
C ALA A 6 -2.98 -8.33 15.68
N SER A 7 -3.47 -9.56 15.85
CA SER A 7 -4.79 -9.99 15.39
C SER A 7 -5.72 -10.20 16.58
N TYR A 8 -6.95 -9.75 16.45
CA TYR A 8 -7.99 -9.82 17.47
C TYR A 8 -9.29 -10.33 16.87
N ASP A 9 -10.05 -11.04 17.70
CA ASP A 9 -11.44 -11.41 17.40
C ASP A 9 -12.29 -10.13 17.37
N PRO A 10 -12.95 -9.80 16.24
CA PRO A 10 -13.71 -8.56 16.10
C PRO A 10 -14.97 -8.53 16.99
N HIS A 11 -15.45 -9.68 17.49
CA HIS A 11 -16.66 -9.73 18.31
C HIS A 11 -16.40 -9.47 19.79
N ASN A 12 -15.22 -9.86 20.30
CA ASN A 12 -14.92 -9.81 21.74
C ASN A 12 -13.56 -9.19 22.10
N GLY A 13 -12.75 -8.80 21.10
CA GLY A 13 -11.45 -8.17 21.31
C GLY A 13 -10.37 -9.13 21.86
N LYS A 14 -10.62 -10.43 21.90
CA LYS A 14 -9.62 -11.42 22.33
C LYS A 14 -8.51 -11.50 21.29
N ARG A 15 -7.27 -11.35 21.75
CA ARG A 15 -6.09 -11.47 20.89
C ARG A 15 -5.90 -12.91 20.40
N HIS A 16 -5.81 -13.11 19.09
CA HIS A 16 -5.44 -14.37 18.47
C HIS A 16 -3.92 -14.56 18.51
N TRP A 17 -3.19 -13.59 17.95
CA TRP A 17 -1.74 -13.66 17.83
C TRP A 17 -1.08 -12.29 17.74
N ILE A 18 0.25 -12.28 17.89
CA ILE A 18 1.12 -11.12 17.67
C ILE A 18 2.34 -11.49 16.81
N VAL A 19 2.83 -10.51 16.06
CA VAL A 19 4.16 -10.48 15.44
C VAL A 19 4.89 -9.27 16.01
N ASP A 20 5.99 -9.50 16.72
CA ASP A 20 6.84 -8.45 17.27
C ASP A 20 7.75 -7.87 16.18
N GLY A 21 7.97 -6.56 16.22
CA GLY A 21 8.86 -5.88 15.29
C GLY A 21 8.51 -6.19 13.82
N PRO A 22 9.49 -6.21 12.90
CA PRO A 22 10.94 -5.99 13.10
C PRO A 22 11.33 -4.51 13.26
N THR A 23 10.34 -3.63 13.37
CA THR A 23 10.49 -2.19 13.42
C THR A 23 9.52 -1.63 14.45
N GLU A 24 9.68 -0.38 14.86
CA GLU A 24 8.94 0.17 15.99
C GLU A 24 7.69 0.94 15.57
N GLN A 25 7.62 1.40 14.32
CA GLN A 25 6.55 2.26 13.85
C GLN A 25 5.83 1.63 12.65
N PHE A 26 4.51 1.51 12.76
CA PHE A 26 3.63 1.02 11.71
C PHE A 26 2.58 2.12 11.48
N VAL A 27 2.67 2.76 10.32
CA VAL A 27 1.81 3.91 9.96
C VAL A 27 0.79 3.49 8.91
N ALA A 28 1.24 2.74 7.91
CA ALA A 28 0.42 2.21 6.84
C ALA A 28 -0.63 1.20 7.32
N SER A 29 -1.77 1.20 6.64
CA SER A 29 -2.79 0.16 6.81
C SER A 29 -2.33 -1.16 6.20
N MET A 30 -2.73 -2.28 6.82
CA MET A 30 -2.49 -3.61 6.28
C MET A 30 -3.46 -3.93 5.13
N VAL A 31 -3.02 -4.77 4.20
CA VAL A 31 -3.87 -5.32 3.13
C VAL A 31 -3.84 -6.84 3.15
N TYR A 32 -4.89 -7.50 2.66
CA TYR A 32 -5.05 -8.96 2.70
C TYR A 32 -5.42 -9.50 1.32
N ASP A 33 -4.72 -10.53 0.82
CA ASP A 33 -4.96 -11.13 -0.50
C ASP A 33 -5.81 -12.42 -0.46
N GLY A 34 -6.41 -12.75 0.69
CA GLY A 34 -7.07 -14.04 0.91
C GLY A 34 -6.15 -15.14 1.44
N LYS A 35 -4.84 -14.90 1.51
CA LYS A 35 -3.85 -15.84 2.06
C LYS A 35 -2.91 -15.21 3.08
N TYR A 36 -2.34 -14.05 2.77
CA TYR A 36 -1.39 -13.33 3.61
C TYR A 36 -1.90 -11.92 3.91
N GLY A 37 -1.71 -11.49 5.15
CA GLY A 37 -1.78 -10.08 5.52
C GLY A 37 -0.43 -9.41 5.24
N PHE A 38 -0.44 -8.29 4.54
CA PHE A 38 0.75 -7.52 4.23
C PHE A 38 0.80 -6.26 5.07
N ALA A 39 1.93 -6.03 5.72
CA ALA A 39 2.19 -4.86 6.52
C ALA A 39 3.46 -4.17 6.05
N THR A 40 3.44 -2.84 6.10
CA THR A 40 4.64 -2.02 5.97
C THR A 40 4.88 -1.26 7.28
N GLY A 41 6.15 -1.09 7.62
CA GLY A 41 6.57 -0.40 8.83
C GLY A 41 7.92 0.25 8.62
N GLY A 42 8.28 1.16 9.52
CA GLY A 42 9.51 1.92 9.45
C GLY A 42 10.03 2.30 10.83
N TYR A 43 11.32 2.61 10.85
CA TYR A 43 12.11 3.02 12.02
C TYR A 43 12.43 1.92 13.06
N PRO A 44 13.71 1.51 13.20
CA PRO A 44 14.90 2.12 12.58
C PRO A 44 15.08 1.75 11.10
N GLU A 45 14.51 0.63 10.65
CA GLU A 45 14.58 0.16 9.27
C GLU A 45 13.18 -0.02 8.67
N ARG A 46 13.06 0.13 7.34
CA ARG A 46 11.80 -0.09 6.61
C ARG A 46 11.62 -1.56 6.30
N HIS A 47 10.43 -2.08 6.54
CA HIS A 47 10.09 -3.47 6.23
C HIS A 47 8.78 -3.58 5.50
N THR A 48 8.69 -4.60 4.66
CA THR A 48 7.45 -5.18 4.17
C THR A 48 7.39 -6.62 4.63
N LEU A 49 6.28 -7.00 5.24
CA LEU A 49 6.04 -8.34 5.77
C LEU A 49 4.83 -8.94 5.06
N ALA A 50 4.91 -10.23 4.73
CA ALA A 50 3.74 -11.07 4.46
C ALA A 50 3.55 -12.05 5.61
N ILE A 51 2.38 -12.01 6.24
CA ILE A 51 2.06 -12.71 7.48
C ILE A 51 0.91 -13.67 7.22
N ARG A 52 1.08 -14.94 7.61
CA ARG A 52 -0.03 -15.91 7.61
C ARG A 52 -0.99 -15.59 8.77
N PRO A 53 -2.31 -15.46 8.53
CA PRO A 53 -3.25 -14.95 9.54
C PRO A 53 -3.76 -16.02 10.51
N ASP A 54 -3.44 -17.30 10.29
CA ASP A 54 -3.99 -18.47 10.96
C ASP A 54 -3.24 -18.88 12.25
N GLY A 55 -2.48 -17.96 12.82
CA GLY A 55 -1.63 -18.19 13.99
C GLY A 55 -2.34 -18.18 15.34
N LYS A 56 -1.58 -18.50 16.40
CA LYS A 56 -2.01 -18.36 17.79
C LYS A 56 -0.82 -18.02 18.70
N GLY A 57 -1.00 -17.06 19.61
CA GLY A 57 0.06 -16.63 20.52
C GLY A 57 1.10 -15.73 19.84
N ASN A 58 2.36 -15.79 20.27
CA ASN A 58 3.43 -15.07 19.58
C ASN A 58 3.88 -15.89 18.36
N VAL A 59 3.70 -15.34 17.16
CA VAL A 59 3.96 -16.02 15.89
C VAL A 59 5.08 -15.39 15.07
N THR A 60 5.88 -14.52 15.69
CA THR A 60 6.97 -13.77 15.06
C THR A 60 7.88 -14.63 14.19
N ASP A 61 8.37 -15.76 14.73
CA ASP A 61 9.31 -16.64 14.03
C ASP A 61 8.66 -17.68 13.13
N THR A 62 7.34 -17.84 13.21
CA THR A 62 6.63 -18.94 12.57
C THR A 62 5.76 -18.51 11.41
N HIS A 63 5.16 -17.31 11.44
CA HIS A 63 4.11 -16.91 10.48
C HIS A 63 4.51 -15.83 9.48
N ILE A 64 5.75 -15.34 9.52
CA ILE A 64 6.30 -14.51 8.44
C ILE A 64 6.57 -15.42 7.23
N ALA A 65 5.74 -15.30 6.18
CA ALA A 65 5.89 -16.07 4.95
C ALA A 65 7.09 -15.56 4.13
N TRP A 66 7.24 -14.24 4.07
CA TRP A 66 8.42 -13.57 3.52
C TRP A 66 8.51 -12.14 4.07
N ARG A 67 9.71 -11.56 4.01
CA ARG A 67 9.96 -10.16 4.36
C ARG A 67 11.04 -9.54 3.48
N THR A 68 10.99 -8.23 3.31
CA THR A 68 12.03 -7.46 2.60
C THR A 68 12.20 -6.07 3.21
N THR A 69 13.42 -5.55 3.16
CA THR A 69 13.73 -4.15 3.47
C THR A 69 13.93 -3.32 2.21
N ARG A 70 14.11 -3.99 1.06
CA ARG A 70 14.54 -3.36 -0.18
C ARG A 70 13.34 -3.03 -1.06
N GLY A 71 13.07 -1.74 -1.22
CA GLY A 71 11.87 -1.24 -1.91
C GLY A 71 10.63 -1.21 -1.00
N ALA A 72 10.82 -1.32 0.32
CA ALA A 72 9.75 -1.20 1.30
C ALA A 72 9.25 0.25 1.44
N ALA A 73 7.93 0.39 1.58
CA ALA A 73 7.29 1.65 1.91
C ALA A 73 7.18 1.84 3.43
N TYR A 74 6.80 3.06 3.85
CA TYR A 74 6.60 3.38 5.26
C TYR A 74 5.25 4.07 5.49
N VAL A 75 5.05 5.26 4.91
CA VAL A 75 3.85 6.08 5.15
C VAL A 75 2.66 5.62 4.29
N PRO A 76 2.77 5.48 2.96
CA PRO A 76 1.63 5.05 2.15
C PRO A 76 1.32 3.58 2.36
N SER A 77 0.04 3.25 2.42
CA SER A 77 -0.42 1.86 2.51
C SER A 77 -0.16 1.14 1.19
N PRO A 78 0.26 -0.13 1.20
CA PRO A 78 0.36 -0.92 -0.02
C PRO A 78 -1.03 -1.19 -0.63
N ILE A 79 -1.04 -1.72 -1.85
CA ILE A 79 -2.24 -2.23 -2.49
C ILE A 79 -1.98 -3.57 -3.18
N ILE A 80 -2.97 -4.46 -3.12
CA ILE A 80 -2.98 -5.70 -3.90
C ILE A 80 -3.80 -5.48 -5.16
N SER A 81 -3.26 -5.86 -6.31
CA SER A 81 -4.01 -5.92 -7.56
C SER A 81 -3.63 -7.19 -8.31
N GLY A 82 -4.56 -8.16 -8.35
CA GLY A 82 -4.29 -9.50 -8.86
C GLY A 82 -3.24 -10.21 -8.00
N HIS A 83 -2.15 -10.67 -8.62
CA HIS A 83 -1.06 -11.36 -7.93
C HIS A 83 0.06 -10.43 -7.45
N TYR A 84 -0.11 -9.12 -7.63
CA TYR A 84 0.92 -8.13 -7.34
C TYR A 84 0.60 -7.37 -6.05
N LEU A 85 1.62 -7.24 -5.20
CA LEU A 85 1.66 -6.27 -4.11
C LEU A 85 2.42 -5.04 -4.62
N LEU A 86 1.74 -3.91 -4.73
CA LEU A 86 2.33 -2.64 -5.14
C LEU A 86 2.38 -1.68 -3.97
N MET A 87 3.42 -0.86 -3.94
CA MET A 87 3.59 0.16 -2.92
C MET A 87 4.40 1.32 -3.45
N VAL A 88 4.30 2.45 -2.78
CA VAL A 88 5.16 3.61 -3.00
C VAL A 88 5.68 4.09 -1.65
N ALA A 89 6.99 4.29 -1.55
CA ALA A 89 7.58 4.94 -0.39
C ALA A 89 7.26 6.43 -0.40
N ASP A 90 7.22 7.05 0.77
CA ASP A 90 7.15 8.50 0.99
C ASP A 90 8.13 9.30 0.12
N SER A 91 9.33 8.76 -0.09
CA SER A 91 10.34 9.36 -0.95
C SER A 91 9.94 9.34 -2.44
N GLY A 92 8.98 8.49 -2.85
CA GLY A 92 8.50 8.25 -4.22
C GLY A 92 9.06 7.00 -4.92
N ILE A 93 9.65 6.04 -4.18
CA ILE A 93 10.11 4.77 -4.77
C ILE A 93 8.90 3.85 -4.86
N ALA A 94 8.45 3.56 -6.07
CA ALA A 94 7.41 2.57 -6.30
C ALA A 94 8.03 1.18 -6.48
N SER A 95 7.41 0.16 -5.90
CA SER A 95 7.85 -1.23 -6.01
C SER A 95 6.67 -2.14 -6.34
N CYS A 96 6.94 -3.20 -7.09
CA CYS A 96 6.00 -4.29 -7.32
C CYS A 96 6.64 -5.62 -6.95
N PHE A 97 5.92 -6.39 -6.15
CA PHE A 97 6.29 -7.72 -5.73
C PHE A 97 5.22 -8.72 -6.16
N GLU A 98 5.61 -9.94 -6.48
CA GLU A 98 4.70 -11.07 -6.47
C GLU A 98 4.22 -11.28 -5.03
N ALA A 99 2.93 -11.08 -4.76
CA ALA A 99 2.37 -11.11 -3.41
C ALA A 99 2.64 -12.44 -2.68
N ARG A 100 2.66 -13.55 -3.43
CA ARG A 100 2.82 -14.89 -2.85
C ARG A 100 4.25 -15.22 -2.43
N THR A 101 5.25 -14.72 -3.16
CA THR A 101 6.65 -15.14 -2.98
C THR A 101 7.54 -14.01 -2.44
N GLY A 102 7.11 -12.75 -2.54
CA GLY A 102 7.93 -11.59 -2.24
C GLY A 102 8.99 -11.31 -3.32
N LYS A 103 8.97 -12.01 -4.46
CA LYS A 103 9.85 -11.73 -5.59
C LYS A 103 9.54 -10.33 -6.14
N ARG A 104 10.54 -9.45 -6.12
CA ARG A 104 10.39 -8.11 -6.72
C ARG A 104 10.46 -8.19 -8.23
N HIS A 105 9.47 -7.63 -8.91
CA HIS A 105 9.46 -7.49 -10.36
C HIS A 105 10.19 -6.22 -10.80
N TRP A 106 9.85 -5.09 -10.19
CA TRP A 106 10.48 -3.81 -10.51
C TRP A 106 10.52 -2.87 -9.29
N MET A 107 11.36 -1.85 -9.40
CA MET A 107 11.53 -0.77 -8.43
C MET A 107 11.88 0.51 -9.18
N GLU A 108 10.99 1.49 -9.15
CA GLU A 108 11.05 2.65 -10.02
C GLU A 108 10.88 3.96 -9.24
N ARG A 109 11.45 5.03 -9.81
CA ARG A 109 11.33 6.38 -9.27
C ARG A 109 10.10 7.06 -9.85
N LEU A 110 9.11 7.32 -9.01
CA LEU A 110 8.05 8.27 -9.32
C LEU A 110 8.48 9.69 -8.94
N PRO A 111 8.03 10.72 -9.68
CA PRO A 111 8.37 12.11 -9.36
C PRO A 111 7.65 12.60 -8.10
N GLY A 112 8.38 13.29 -7.23
CA GLY A 112 7.83 13.90 -6.01
C GLY A 112 7.68 12.94 -4.82
N GLY A 113 7.36 13.53 -3.67
CA GLY A 113 6.96 12.78 -2.47
C GLY A 113 5.59 12.13 -2.66
N HIS A 114 5.33 11.08 -1.91
CA HIS A 114 4.07 10.34 -1.95
C HIS A 114 3.59 10.09 -0.52
N SER A 115 2.69 10.92 -0.02
CA SER A 115 1.92 10.65 1.19
C SER A 115 0.61 9.88 0.91
N PRO A 116 -0.11 10.13 -0.21
CA PRO A 116 -1.30 9.37 -0.56
C PRO A 116 -1.00 7.89 -0.80
N SER A 117 -1.89 7.02 -0.32
CA SER A 117 -1.84 5.59 -0.64
C SER A 117 -2.33 5.35 -2.07
N PRO A 118 -1.70 4.44 -2.83
CA PRO A 118 -2.20 4.05 -4.14
C PRO A 118 -3.58 3.40 -4.04
N VAL A 119 -4.37 3.55 -5.09
CA VAL A 119 -5.66 2.88 -5.25
C VAL A 119 -5.71 2.07 -6.54
N SER A 120 -6.63 1.11 -6.61
CA SER A 120 -6.83 0.29 -7.80
C SER A 120 -8.28 0.35 -8.26
N ALA A 121 -8.47 0.56 -9.56
CA ALA A 121 -9.74 0.53 -10.25
C ALA A 121 -9.51 0.08 -11.70
N ASP A 122 -10.46 -0.66 -12.28
CA ASP A 122 -10.43 -1.07 -13.70
C ASP A 122 -9.14 -1.80 -14.13
N GLY A 123 -8.57 -2.59 -13.23
CA GLY A 123 -7.31 -3.31 -13.44
C GLY A 123 -6.08 -2.38 -13.58
N LEU A 124 -6.21 -1.13 -13.15
CA LEU A 124 -5.15 -0.13 -13.08
C LEU A 124 -4.80 0.17 -11.63
N VAL A 125 -3.61 0.73 -11.42
CA VAL A 125 -3.15 1.27 -10.13
C VAL A 125 -2.76 2.73 -10.32
N TYR A 126 -3.21 3.57 -9.40
CA TYR A 126 -3.08 5.01 -9.42
C TYR A 126 -2.17 5.44 -8.26
N PHE A 127 -1.00 5.96 -8.58
CA PHE A 127 -0.07 6.55 -7.61
C PHE A 127 -0.19 8.06 -7.65
N VAL A 128 -0.63 8.68 -6.55
CA VAL A 128 -0.76 10.13 -6.45
C VAL A 128 0.38 10.70 -5.64
N SER A 129 1.13 11.62 -6.23
CA SER A 129 2.20 12.35 -5.55
C SER A 129 1.65 13.53 -4.77
N ASP A 130 2.43 14.03 -3.80
CA ASP A 130 2.09 15.20 -2.99
C ASP A 130 1.89 16.48 -3.81
N ARG A 131 2.38 16.50 -5.06
CA ARG A 131 2.23 17.61 -6.01
C ARG A 131 0.95 17.52 -6.86
N GLY A 132 0.09 16.53 -6.61
CA GLY A 132 -1.14 16.33 -7.39
C GLY A 132 -0.90 15.72 -8.78
N VAL A 133 0.28 15.13 -9.01
CA VAL A 133 0.55 14.31 -10.21
C VAL A 133 0.15 12.87 -9.92
N THR A 134 -0.74 12.31 -10.74
CA THR A 134 -1.17 10.91 -10.69
C THR A 134 -0.47 10.12 -11.80
N THR A 135 0.34 9.12 -11.43
CA THR A 135 0.91 8.14 -12.36
C THR A 135 0.05 6.89 -12.37
N ILE A 136 -0.39 6.46 -13.55
CA ILE A 136 -1.29 5.32 -13.73
C ILE A 136 -0.56 4.21 -14.46
N ILE A 137 -0.62 3.00 -13.91
CA ILE A 137 -0.03 1.80 -14.52
C ILE A 137 -1.06 0.67 -14.56
N ARG A 138 -0.81 -0.30 -15.44
CA ARG A 138 -1.40 -1.64 -15.30
C ARG A 138 -0.40 -2.52 -14.57
N PRO A 139 -0.78 -3.18 -13.47
CA PRO A 139 0.11 -4.09 -12.76
C PRO A 139 0.63 -5.20 -13.66
N SER A 140 1.94 -5.35 -13.72
CA SER A 140 2.63 -6.38 -14.49
C SER A 140 4.05 -6.60 -13.95
N GLU A 141 4.75 -7.59 -14.51
CA GLU A 141 6.15 -7.85 -14.20
C GLU A 141 7.11 -6.75 -14.69
N THR A 142 6.67 -5.88 -15.59
CA THR A 142 7.41 -4.70 -16.06
C THR A 142 6.69 -3.42 -15.65
N PHE A 143 7.46 -2.35 -15.43
CA PHE A 143 6.89 -1.04 -15.17
C PHE A 143 6.55 -0.35 -16.48
N ALA A 144 5.27 -0.05 -16.70
CA ALA A 144 4.80 0.69 -17.86
C ALA A 144 3.73 1.70 -17.44
N VAL A 145 4.00 2.97 -17.71
CA VAL A 145 3.04 4.05 -17.47
C VAL A 145 2.03 4.09 -18.59
N ILE A 146 0.75 4.03 -18.23
CA ILE A 146 -0.38 4.15 -19.17
C ILE A 146 -0.79 5.60 -19.33
N ALA A 147 -0.80 6.35 -18.22
CA ALA A 147 -1.18 7.75 -18.23
C ALA A 147 -0.56 8.51 -17.07
N LYS A 148 -0.47 9.83 -17.23
CA LYS A 148 -0.16 10.79 -16.18
C LYS A 148 -1.18 11.92 -16.21
N ASN A 149 -1.71 12.28 -15.05
CA ASN A 149 -2.66 13.39 -14.90
C ASN A 149 -2.14 14.36 -13.85
N GLU A 150 -2.31 15.66 -14.06
CA GLU A 150 -1.88 16.69 -13.13
C GLU A 150 -3.08 17.56 -12.74
N LEU A 151 -3.28 17.76 -11.43
CA LEU A 151 -4.35 18.61 -10.90
C LEU A 151 -3.88 20.05 -10.63
N GLY A 152 -2.59 20.34 -10.82
CA GLY A 152 -2.03 21.67 -10.58
C GLY A 152 -2.04 22.12 -9.11
N GLU A 153 -2.30 21.21 -8.18
CA GLU A 153 -2.54 21.53 -6.79
C GLU A 153 -2.02 20.42 -5.86
N PRO A 154 -1.41 20.76 -4.70
CA PRO A 154 -0.96 19.76 -3.73
C PRO A 154 -2.07 18.83 -3.24
N VAL A 155 -1.68 17.58 -2.98
CA VAL A 155 -2.54 16.51 -2.49
C VAL A 155 -1.90 15.90 -1.25
N SER A 156 -2.72 15.52 -0.27
CA SER A 156 -2.26 14.72 0.87
C SER A 156 -3.20 13.55 1.17
N ALA A 157 -4.32 13.45 0.45
CA ALA A 157 -5.34 12.42 0.63
C ALA A 157 -5.22 11.34 -0.45
N SER A 158 -5.39 10.08 -0.04
CA SER A 158 -5.61 8.96 -0.98
C SER A 158 -6.91 9.19 -1.76
N PRO A 159 -6.96 8.84 -3.07
CA PRO A 159 -8.22 8.88 -3.81
C PRO A 159 -9.27 7.94 -3.19
N ALA A 160 -10.55 8.29 -3.32
CA ALA A 160 -11.66 7.41 -3.00
C ALA A 160 -12.36 6.97 -4.28
N ILE A 161 -12.64 5.68 -4.42
CA ILE A 161 -13.35 5.14 -5.59
C ILE A 161 -14.76 4.79 -5.17
N SER A 162 -15.74 5.31 -5.90
CA SER A 162 -17.13 4.93 -5.68
C SER A 162 -17.87 5.03 -7.00
N GLN A 163 -18.68 4.00 -7.30
CA GLN A 163 -19.65 4.08 -8.38
C GLN A 163 -19.07 4.42 -9.76
N GLY A 164 -17.85 3.97 -10.08
CA GLY A 164 -17.18 4.26 -11.36
C GLY A 164 -16.57 5.67 -11.44
N GLN A 165 -16.46 6.36 -10.31
CA GLN A 165 -15.84 7.68 -10.19
C GLN A 165 -14.72 7.66 -9.15
N ILE A 166 -13.73 8.52 -9.37
CA ILE A 166 -12.62 8.78 -8.46
C ILE A 166 -12.85 10.16 -7.84
N PHE A 167 -12.89 10.20 -6.51
CA PHE A 167 -12.94 11.42 -5.73
C PHE A 167 -11.55 11.70 -5.18
N LEU A 168 -11.01 12.88 -5.46
CA LEU A 168 -9.68 13.26 -5.03
C LEU A 168 -9.69 14.66 -4.40
N ARG A 169 -9.39 14.71 -3.10
CA ARG A 169 -9.28 15.95 -2.33
C ARG A 169 -7.86 16.52 -2.47
N THR A 170 -7.75 17.68 -3.10
CA THR A 170 -6.57 18.55 -3.02
C THR A 170 -6.70 19.48 -1.82
N HIS A 171 -5.72 20.33 -1.57
CA HIS A 171 -5.73 21.23 -0.40
C HIS A 171 -6.95 22.17 -0.37
N GLN A 172 -7.39 22.64 -1.53
CA GLN A 172 -8.45 23.62 -1.76
C GLN A 172 -9.69 22.97 -2.38
N ASN A 173 -9.54 21.99 -3.28
CA ASN A 173 -10.63 21.47 -4.10
C ASN A 173 -10.96 19.99 -3.84
N LEU A 174 -12.18 19.57 -4.18
CA LEU A 174 -12.58 18.17 -4.26
C LEU A 174 -12.97 17.87 -5.70
N TYR A 175 -12.19 17.02 -6.37
CA TYR A 175 -12.44 16.60 -7.74
C TYR A 175 -13.28 15.33 -7.76
N CYS A 176 -14.19 15.24 -8.72
CA CYS A 176 -14.89 14.02 -9.10
C CYS A 176 -14.53 13.71 -10.56
N ILE A 177 -13.80 12.61 -10.78
CA ILE A 177 -13.23 12.21 -12.06
C ILE A 177 -13.87 10.91 -12.50
N GLY A 178 -14.47 10.89 -13.69
CA GLY A 178 -15.17 9.74 -14.24
C GLY A 178 -16.40 10.19 -15.02
N SER A 179 -17.06 9.25 -15.70
CA SER A 179 -18.31 9.56 -16.41
C SER A 179 -19.34 10.13 -15.44
N LYS A 180 -19.99 11.22 -15.84
CA LYS A 180 -21.12 11.78 -15.10
C LYS A 180 -22.22 10.72 -15.12
N LYS A 181 -22.63 10.23 -13.95
CA LYS A 181 -23.86 9.47 -13.86
C LYS A 181 -25.01 10.43 -14.14
N ASN A 182 -25.81 10.11 -15.17
CA ASN A 182 -27.12 10.72 -15.36
C ASN A 182 -28.07 10.26 -14.27
#